data_AF-A0A8J6EKL2-F1
#
_entry.id   AF-A0A8J6EKL2-F1
#
_cell.length_a   1.000
_cell.length_b   1.000
_cell.length_c   1.000
_cell.angle_alpha   90.00
_cell.angle_beta   90.00
_cell.angle_gamma   90.00
#
_symmetry.space_group_name_H-M   'P 1'
#
loop_
_entity.id
_entity.type
_entity.pdbx_description
1 polymer ?
#
loop_
_entity_poly.entity_id
_entity_poly.type
_entity_poly.pdbx_seq_one_letter_code
_entity_poly.pdbx_strand_id
1 'polypeptide(L)'
;MDTAADAVLMQFCANKLDKKDFFGKSDPFLVFYRSNEDGSFTICHKTEVVKNTLNPVWQAFKIPVRALCNGDFDRTIKVEVYDWDRDGSHDYIGEFSTSYRELSRGQSQFNVYE
;
A
#
# COMPACT_ATOMS: atom_id res chain seq x y z
N MET A 1 -5.11 -18.82 -22.42
CA MET A 1 -5.83 -18.31 -21.24
C MET A 1 -4.79 -18.20 -20.15
N ASP A 2 -4.27 -17.00 -19.91
CA ASP A 2 -3.46 -16.76 -18.73
C ASP A 2 -4.36 -16.96 -17.51
N THR A 3 -4.05 -17.94 -16.67
CA THR A 3 -4.64 -18.03 -15.34
C THR A 3 -4.05 -16.88 -14.53
N ALA A 4 -4.69 -15.72 -14.56
CA ALA A 4 -4.35 -14.66 -13.63
C ALA A 4 -4.41 -15.24 -12.21
N ALA A 5 -3.32 -15.12 -11.46
CA ALA A 5 -3.26 -15.62 -10.10
C ALA A 5 -4.45 -15.07 -9.28
N ASP A 6 -5.12 -15.90 -8.49
CA ASP A 6 -6.29 -15.47 -7.70
C ASP A 6 -5.95 -14.39 -6.66
N ALA A 7 -4.65 -14.23 -6.35
CA ALA A 7 -4.11 -13.21 -5.46
C ALA A 7 -2.71 -12.75 -5.93
N VAL A 8 -2.35 -11.54 -5.51
CA VAL A 8 -1.03 -10.93 -5.75
C VAL A 8 -0.22 -11.05 -4.48
N LEU A 9 0.99 -11.64 -4.56
CA LEU A 9 1.97 -11.62 -3.48
C LEU A 9 2.92 -10.43 -3.69
N MET A 10 3.03 -9.57 -2.69
CA MET A 10 3.76 -8.30 -2.81
C MET A 10 4.45 -7.97 -1.48
N GLN A 11 5.56 -7.23 -1.57
CA GLN A 11 6.30 -6.70 -0.43
C GLN A 11 6.66 -5.24 -0.74
N PHE A 12 6.51 -4.37 0.26
CA PHE A 12 6.86 -2.95 0.13
C PHE A 12 7.95 -2.60 1.13
N CYS A 13 8.73 -1.60 0.75
CA CYS A 13 9.53 -0.82 1.67
C CYS A 13 9.36 0.67 1.33
N ALA A 14 9.66 1.52 2.30
CA ALA A 14 9.77 2.95 2.09
C ALA A 14 11.14 3.44 2.60
N ASN A 15 11.54 4.63 2.16
CA ASN A 15 12.83 5.22 2.49
C ASN A 15 12.64 6.70 2.81
N LYS A 16 13.24 7.19 3.91
CA LYS A 16 13.18 8.58 4.35
C LYS A 16 11.76 9.14 4.43
N LEU A 17 10.84 8.40 5.06
CA LEU A 17 9.52 8.92 5.38
C LEU A 17 9.62 10.20 6.24
N ASP A 18 8.65 11.09 6.09
CA ASP A 18 8.50 12.25 6.96
C ASP A 18 8.25 11.81 8.40
N LYS A 19 9.01 12.40 9.33
CA LYS A 19 8.81 12.18 10.76
C LYS A 19 7.61 13.01 11.23
N LYS A 20 6.59 12.35 11.80
CA LYS A 20 5.43 13.04 12.40
C LYS A 20 5.50 13.11 13.93
N ASP A 21 5.99 12.08 14.59
CA ASP A 21 6.16 12.06 16.06
C ASP A 21 7.17 13.08 16.63
N PHE A 22 6.82 13.77 17.72
CA PHE A 22 7.75 14.67 18.43
C PHE A 22 8.85 13.94 19.21
N PHE A 23 8.53 12.78 19.83
CA PHE A 23 9.44 11.99 20.65
C PHE A 23 9.73 10.61 20.04
N GLY A 24 10.21 10.57 18.80
CA GLY A 24 10.52 9.29 18.15
C GLY A 24 10.84 9.44 16.67
N LYS A 25 10.80 8.34 15.93
CA LYS A 25 10.48 8.30 14.50
C LYS A 25 9.06 7.74 14.40
N SER A 26 8.45 7.88 13.23
CA SER A 26 7.15 7.31 12.93
C SER A 26 7.06 5.80 13.11
N ASP A 27 5.84 5.33 13.30
CA ASP A 27 5.34 3.96 13.33
C ASP A 27 4.52 3.67 12.04
N PRO A 28 5.15 3.60 10.85
CA PRO A 28 4.43 3.59 9.58
C PRO A 28 3.66 2.29 9.25
N PHE A 29 2.50 2.45 8.62
CA PHE A 29 1.71 1.38 7.98
C PHE A 29 1.09 1.84 6.65
N LEU A 30 0.76 0.89 5.77
CA LEU A 30 0.11 1.14 4.48
C LEU A 30 -1.38 0.83 4.54
N VAL A 31 -2.17 1.63 3.83
CA VAL A 31 -3.59 1.35 3.52
C VAL A 31 -3.77 1.30 2.01
N PHE A 32 -4.27 0.18 1.51
CA PHE A 32 -4.56 -0.01 0.10
C PHE A 32 -6.04 0.20 -0.15
N TYR A 33 -6.35 0.96 -1.19
CA TYR A 33 -7.69 1.27 -1.63
C TYR A 33 -7.88 0.90 -3.10
N ARG A 34 -9.03 0.30 -3.42
CA ARG A 34 -9.51 0.12 -4.78
C ARG A 34 -10.47 1.26 -5.13
N SER A 35 -10.34 1.87 -6.32
CA SER A 35 -11.36 2.79 -6.83
C SER A 35 -12.63 2.03 -7.25
N ASN A 36 -13.80 2.62 -7.03
CA ASN A 36 -15.08 2.11 -7.47
C ASN A 36 -15.57 2.86 -8.72
N GLU A 37 -16.61 2.37 -9.37
CA GLU A 37 -17.16 2.97 -10.60
C GLU A 37 -17.72 4.37 -10.38
N ASP A 38 -18.16 4.67 -9.16
CA ASP A 38 -18.67 5.97 -8.73
C ASP A 38 -17.55 6.96 -8.32
N GLY A 39 -16.27 6.56 -8.47
CA GLY A 39 -15.11 7.35 -8.06
C GLY A 39 -14.79 7.29 -6.56
N SER A 40 -15.57 6.58 -5.76
CA SER A 40 -15.25 6.32 -4.34
C SER A 40 -14.11 5.32 -4.20
N PHE A 41 -13.57 5.19 -2.99
CA PHE A 41 -12.50 4.25 -2.66
C PHE A 41 -12.95 3.26 -1.58
N THR A 42 -12.57 2.00 -1.73
CA THR A 42 -12.80 0.95 -0.73
C THR A 42 -11.47 0.37 -0.28
N ILE A 43 -11.25 0.30 1.05
CA ILE A 43 -10.07 -0.34 1.62
C ILE A 43 -10.08 -1.83 1.26
N CYS A 44 -8.99 -2.31 0.67
CA CYS A 44 -8.80 -3.72 0.34
C CYS A 44 -7.72 -4.40 1.21
N HIS A 45 -6.80 -3.64 1.81
CA HIS A 45 -5.77 -4.17 2.71
C HIS A 45 -5.18 -3.10 3.64
N LYS A 46 -4.68 -3.53 4.79
CA LYS A 46 -3.81 -2.75 5.69
C LYS A 46 -2.64 -3.63 6.12
N THR A 47 -1.42 -3.08 6.09
CA THR A 47 -0.23 -3.80 6.57
C THR A 47 -0.15 -3.76 8.10
N GLU A 48 0.83 -4.46 8.65
CA GLU A 48 1.28 -4.22 10.01
C GLU A 48 1.91 -2.82 10.16
N VAL A 49 1.96 -2.37 11.41
CA VAL A 49 2.70 -1.19 11.86
C VAL A 49 4.15 -1.57 12.10
N VAL A 50 5.09 -0.87 11.48
CA VAL A 50 6.53 -1.05 11.72
C VAL A 50 7.02 0.08 12.61
N LYS A 51 7.41 -0.22 13.85
CA LYS A 51 7.66 0.81 14.86
C LYS A 51 8.98 1.55 14.70
N ASN A 52 8.98 2.85 15.02
CA ASN A 52 10.13 3.72 15.22
C ASN A 52 11.13 3.68 14.05
N THR A 53 10.63 3.85 12.83
CA THR A 53 11.45 3.86 11.60
C THR A 53 10.92 4.82 10.55
N LEU A 54 11.84 5.43 9.80
CA LEU A 54 11.53 6.18 8.58
C LEU A 54 11.83 5.35 7.32
N ASN A 55 12.28 4.11 7.48
CA ASN A 55 12.63 3.20 6.40
C ASN A 55 12.00 1.82 6.65
N PRO A 56 10.67 1.71 6.69
CA PRO A 56 10.00 0.45 6.96
C PRO A 56 10.22 -0.55 5.83
N VAL A 57 10.31 -1.82 6.20
CA VAL A 57 10.14 -2.96 5.31
C VAL A 57 8.98 -3.75 5.89
N TRP A 58 7.83 -3.72 5.21
CA TRP A 58 6.67 -4.48 5.62
C TRP A 58 6.83 -5.96 5.22
N GLN A 59 6.17 -6.86 5.94
CA GLN A 59 6.13 -8.28 5.61
C GLN A 59 5.45 -8.48 4.26
N ALA A 60 5.83 -9.56 3.56
CA ALA A 60 5.13 -9.92 2.34
C ALA A 60 3.68 -10.34 2.65
N PHE A 61 2.73 -9.86 1.86
CA PHE A 61 1.31 -10.13 2.04
C PHE A 61 0.64 -10.47 0.71
N LYS A 62 -0.56 -11.05 0.80
CA LYS A 62 -1.39 -11.41 -0.35
C LYS A 62 -2.69 -10.61 -0.36
N ILE A 63 -3.04 -10.02 -1.51
CA ILE A 63 -4.35 -9.43 -1.74
C ILE A 63 -5.03 -10.19 -2.89
N PRO A 64 -6.27 -10.70 -2.72
CA PRO A 64 -7.04 -11.28 -3.81
C PRO A 64 -7.23 -10.28 -4.95
N VAL A 65 -7.05 -10.70 -6.21
CA VAL A 65 -7.17 -9.81 -7.38
C VAL A 65 -8.57 -9.17 -7.46
N ARG A 66 -9.61 -9.93 -7.11
CA ARG A 66 -10.98 -9.40 -7.01
C ARG A 66 -11.10 -8.28 -5.97
N ALA A 67 -10.45 -8.41 -4.82
CA ALA A 67 -10.47 -7.37 -3.80
C ALA A 67 -9.69 -6.14 -4.25
N LEU A 68 -8.51 -6.36 -4.86
CA LEU A 68 -7.59 -5.32 -5.27
C LEU A 68 -8.10 -4.48 -6.45
N CYS A 69 -8.70 -5.10 -7.46
CA CYS A 69 -9.02 -4.43 -8.73
C CYS A 69 -10.33 -4.91 -9.39
N ASN A 70 -11.08 -5.81 -8.73
CA ASN A 70 -12.36 -6.35 -9.22
C ASN A 70 -12.32 -6.92 -10.65
N GLY A 71 -11.17 -7.50 -11.05
CA GLY A 71 -10.98 -8.08 -12.38
C GLY A 71 -10.61 -7.06 -13.47
N ASP A 72 -10.63 -5.77 -13.18
CA ASP A 72 -10.12 -4.72 -14.06
C ASP A 72 -8.67 -4.42 -13.70
N PHE A 73 -7.72 -4.86 -14.52
CA PHE A 73 -6.29 -4.80 -14.21
C PHE A 73 -5.70 -3.40 -14.33
N ASP A 74 -6.42 -2.47 -14.95
CA ASP A 74 -6.04 -1.07 -15.10
C ASP A 74 -6.73 -0.18 -14.07
N ARG A 75 -7.62 -0.74 -13.24
CA ARG A 75 -8.29 -0.04 -12.13
C ARG A 75 -7.27 0.58 -11.18
N THR A 76 -7.50 1.85 -10.84
CA THR A 76 -6.69 2.59 -9.89
C THR A 76 -6.70 1.94 -8.52
N ILE A 77 -5.50 1.68 -8.02
CA ILE A 77 -5.22 1.30 -6.65
C ILE A 77 -4.50 2.48 -6.02
N LYS A 78 -5.07 3.07 -4.97
CA LYS A 78 -4.42 4.10 -4.18
C LYS A 78 -3.78 3.45 -2.95
N VAL A 79 -2.58 3.85 -2.62
CA VAL A 79 -1.86 3.39 -1.44
C VAL A 79 -1.45 4.61 -0.63
N GLU A 80 -1.87 4.64 0.63
CA GLU A 80 -1.52 5.72 1.57
C GLU A 80 -0.61 5.17 2.67
N VAL A 81 0.33 5.99 3.10
CA VAL A 81 1.22 5.74 4.25
C VAL A 81 0.78 6.61 5.40
N TYR A 82 0.62 6.02 6.58
CA TYR A 82 0.25 6.71 7.80
C TYR A 82 1.24 6.41 8.92
N ASP A 83 1.39 7.35 9.85
CA ASP A 83 1.98 7.15 11.16
C ASP A 83 0.94 6.62 12.14
N TRP A 84 1.25 5.57 12.89
CA TRP A 84 0.29 5.00 13.84
C TRP A 84 0.32 5.76 15.17
N ASP A 85 -0.77 6.49 15.47
CA ASP A 85 -1.01 7.03 16.81
C ASP A 85 -1.89 6.15 17.70
N ARG A 86 -1.57 6.11 19.00
CA ARG A 86 -2.28 5.29 20.01
C ARG A 86 -3.74 5.71 20.22
N ASP A 87 -4.06 6.98 20.06
CA ASP A 87 -5.42 7.51 20.21
C ASP A 87 -6.32 7.28 18.98
N GLY A 88 -5.74 6.75 17.89
CA GLY A 88 -6.42 6.44 16.64
C GLY A 88 -6.42 7.59 15.63
N SER A 89 -5.87 8.76 15.95
CA SER A 89 -5.73 9.86 14.99
C SER A 89 -4.43 9.74 14.19
N HIS A 90 -4.29 8.65 13.44
CA HIS A 90 -3.11 8.33 12.65
C HIS A 90 -2.74 9.46 11.67
N ASP A 91 -1.52 9.99 11.79
CA ASP A 91 -1.04 11.06 10.93
C ASP A 91 -0.75 10.61 9.49
N TYR A 92 -1.24 11.37 8.51
CA TYR A 92 -0.93 11.12 7.10
C TYR A 92 0.52 11.48 6.76
N ILE A 93 1.23 10.56 6.08
CA ILE A 93 2.61 10.77 5.61
C ILE A 93 2.65 11.05 4.10
N GLY A 94 2.02 10.20 3.28
CA GLY A 94 2.08 10.32 1.82
C GLY A 94 1.19 9.30 1.11
N GLU A 95 1.10 9.39 -0.22
CA GLU A 95 0.31 8.48 -1.04
C GLU A 95 0.92 8.29 -2.42
N PHE A 96 0.58 7.19 -3.08
CA PHE A 96 0.77 7.00 -4.52
C PHE A 96 -0.40 6.24 -5.12
N SER A 97 -0.53 6.30 -6.44
CA SER A 97 -1.50 5.52 -7.21
C SER A 97 -0.82 4.58 -8.19
N THR A 98 -1.41 3.41 -8.40
CA THR A 98 -0.91 2.38 -9.32
C THR A 98 -2.07 1.53 -9.86
N SER A 99 -1.78 0.44 -10.56
CA SER A 99 -2.76 -0.55 -11.00
C SER A 99 -2.18 -1.96 -10.86
N TYR A 100 -3.01 -3.00 -10.97
CA TYR A 100 -2.50 -4.38 -10.98
C TYR A 100 -1.52 -4.60 -12.13
N ARG A 101 -1.77 -3.99 -13.30
CA ARG A 101 -0.87 -4.04 -14.44
C ARG A 101 0.50 -3.42 -14.12
N GLU A 102 0.54 -2.26 -13.48
CA GLU A 102 1.83 -1.66 -13.09
C GLU A 102 2.53 -2.48 -11.99
N LEU A 103 1.79 -2.94 -10.98
CA LEU A 103 2.34 -3.81 -9.92
C LEU A 103 2.94 -5.11 -10.48
N SER A 104 2.35 -5.67 -11.53
CA SER A 104 2.78 -6.94 -12.13
C SER A 104 3.94 -6.82 -13.13
N ARG A 105 4.28 -5.62 -13.60
CA ARG A 105 5.41 -5.39 -14.54
C ARG A 105 6.79 -5.66 -13.90
N GLY A 106 6.87 -5.79 -12.58
CA GLY A 106 8.12 -5.71 -11.82
C GLY A 106 8.59 -6.97 -11.11
N GLN A 107 8.30 -8.21 -11.56
CA GLN A 107 8.84 -9.41 -10.89
C GLN A 107 10.39 -9.44 -10.79
N SER A 108 11.11 -8.56 -11.49
CA SER A 108 12.57 -8.36 -11.39
C SER A 108 13.05 -6.90 -11.25
N GLN A 109 12.15 -5.92 -11.14
CA GLN A 109 12.48 -4.50 -11.00
C GLN A 109 11.66 -3.88 -9.87
N PHE A 110 12.33 -3.18 -8.95
CA PHE A 110 11.66 -2.43 -7.90
C PHE A 110 10.76 -1.35 -8.53
N ASN A 111 9.45 -1.41 -8.25
CA ASN A 111 8.57 -0.28 -8.55
C ASN A 111 8.88 0.84 -7.55
N VAL A 112 9.38 1.96 -8.05
CA VAL A 112 9.65 3.15 -7.23
C VAL A 112 8.51 4.14 -7.44
N TYR A 113 7.94 4.58 -6.33
CA TYR A 113 6.91 5.61 -6.27
C TYR A 113 7.47 6.77 -5.47
N GLU A 114 7.30 7.99 -5.98
CA GLU A 114 7.72 9.25 -5.33
C GLU A 114 6.58 9.87 -4.54
#